data_AF-A0A2E5W3B7-F1
#
_entry.id   AF-A0A2E5W3B7-F1
#
_cell.length_a   1.000
_cell.length_b   1.000
_cell.length_c   1.000
_cell.angle_alpha   90.00
_cell.angle_beta   90.00
_cell.angle_gamma   90.00
#
_symmetry.space_group_name_H-M   'P 1'
#
loop_
_entity.id
_entity.type
_entity.pdbx_description
1 polymer ?
#
loop_
_entity_poly.entity_id
_entity_poly.type
_entity_poly.pdbx_seq_one_letter_code
_entity_poly.pdbx_strand_id
1 'polypeptide(L)'
;MKKIYLLIMLLNLSCLSLIKSGQNEYDITRYFIGTANTSTFQNVINEILKHHGYEIENYYQNSTSSTIITSWKVRKVKNKEIALGYSKAKTKIEISGLVIDKSYMKKGPFEYECYMKVYDMLYDGKKYIESDYPNEVRRRMSFLAKIIRREFSKNSKNI
;
A
#
# COMPACT_ATOMS: atom_id res chain seq x y z
N MET A 1 -23.10 -1.91 71.94
CA MET A 1 -24.09 -1.99 70.83
C MET A 1 -23.64 -1.10 69.69
N LYS A 2 -23.27 -1.69 68.55
CA LYS A 2 -23.50 -1.21 67.17
C LYS A 2 -22.87 -2.24 66.22
N LYS A 3 -23.72 -3.04 65.57
CA LYS A 3 -23.40 -3.74 64.32
C LYS A 3 -23.12 -2.68 63.25
N ILE A 4 -22.27 -2.95 62.26
CA ILE A 4 -22.50 -2.63 60.83
C ILE A 4 -21.32 -3.10 59.96
N TYR A 5 -21.64 -4.09 59.12
CA TYR A 5 -21.26 -4.39 57.73
C TYR A 5 -19.81 -4.31 57.23
N LEU A 6 -19.26 -5.51 57.00
CA LEU A 6 -18.88 -6.06 55.68
C LEU A 6 -18.60 -5.02 54.57
N LEU A 7 -17.33 -4.87 54.17
CA LEU A 7 -16.98 -4.44 52.82
C LEU A 7 -15.88 -5.34 52.27
N ILE A 8 -16.31 -6.30 51.46
CA ILE A 8 -15.47 -7.13 50.60
C ILE A 8 -14.99 -6.23 49.45
N MET A 9 -13.71 -5.93 49.39
CA MET A 9 -13.04 -5.41 48.19
C MET A 9 -12.12 -6.50 47.63
N LEU A 10 -12.75 -7.53 47.08
CA LEU A 10 -12.17 -8.32 45.99
C LEU A 10 -12.41 -7.53 44.70
N LEU A 11 -11.45 -7.60 43.78
CA LEU A 11 -11.42 -7.10 42.39
C LEU A 11 -10.38 -5.99 42.14
N ASN A 12 -9.11 -6.39 42.13
CA ASN A 12 -8.13 -5.82 41.20
C ASN A 12 -7.51 -6.98 40.39
N LEU A 13 -8.37 -7.68 39.64
CA LEU A 13 -7.97 -8.45 38.47
C LEU A 13 -8.27 -7.57 37.24
N SER A 14 -7.54 -6.47 37.11
CA SER A 14 -7.53 -5.71 35.86
C SER A 14 -6.39 -6.25 35.00
N CYS A 15 -6.78 -7.02 33.98
CA CYS A 15 -6.05 -7.36 32.77
C CYS A 15 -4.68 -6.68 32.62
N LEU A 16 -3.60 -7.37 33.00
CA LEU A 16 -2.38 -7.27 32.20
C LEU A 16 -2.70 -7.94 30.86
N SER A 17 -3.33 -7.19 29.96
CA SER A 17 -3.27 -7.52 28.54
C SER A 17 -1.80 -7.55 28.18
N LEU A 18 -1.29 -8.75 27.94
CA LEU A 18 -0.02 -9.00 27.29
C LEU A 18 -0.07 -8.23 25.96
N ILE A 19 0.42 -6.99 25.95
CA ILE A 19 0.70 -6.27 24.72
C ILE A 19 1.88 -7.04 24.13
N LYS A 20 1.58 -8.06 23.31
CA LYS A 20 2.48 -8.43 22.23
C LYS A 20 2.60 -7.15 21.40
N SER A 21 3.66 -6.40 21.66
CA SER A 21 4.21 -5.48 20.69
C SER A 21 4.37 -6.30 19.41
N GLY A 22 3.40 -6.16 18.50
CA GLY A 22 3.59 -6.57 17.13
C GLY A 22 4.82 -5.80 16.69
N GLN A 23 5.91 -6.51 16.44
CA GLN A 23 7.01 -5.96 15.69
C GLN A 23 6.38 -5.31 14.45
N ASN A 24 6.62 -4.02 14.23
CA ASN A 24 6.25 -3.37 12.99
C ASN A 24 6.89 -4.17 11.86
N GLU A 25 6.11 -5.03 11.23
CA GLU A 25 6.49 -5.71 10.00
C GLU A 25 6.66 -4.59 8.98
N TYR A 26 7.92 -4.25 8.69
CA TYR A 26 8.23 -3.22 7.71
C TYR A 26 7.70 -3.71 6.37
N ASP A 27 6.59 -3.12 5.90
CA ASP A 27 5.96 -3.44 4.63
C ASP A 27 6.89 -3.03 3.48
N ILE A 28 7.82 -3.92 3.13
CA ILE A 28 8.80 -3.77 2.05
C ILE A 28 8.14 -3.58 0.67
N THR A 29 6.82 -3.78 0.57
CA THR A 29 6.07 -3.68 -0.67
C THR A 29 5.41 -2.31 -0.86
N ARG A 30 5.42 -1.46 0.18
CA ARG A 30 4.84 -0.12 0.16
C ARG A 30 5.92 0.97 -0.02
N TYR A 31 5.70 1.84 -0.99
CA TYR A 31 6.60 2.93 -1.37
C TYR A 31 5.88 4.25 -1.25
N PHE A 32 6.41 5.19 -0.48
CA PHE A 32 5.97 6.59 -0.58
C PHE A 32 6.37 7.15 -1.95
N ILE A 33 5.41 7.68 -2.72
CA ILE A 33 5.65 8.16 -4.09
C ILE A 33 5.46 9.68 -4.23
N GLY A 34 5.30 10.41 -3.11
CA GLY A 34 5.25 11.87 -3.09
C GLY A 34 3.83 12.41 -2.89
N THR A 35 3.66 13.70 -3.15
CA THR A 35 2.36 14.38 -3.07
C THR A 35 1.87 14.76 -4.45
N ALA A 36 0.56 14.74 -4.66
CA ALA A 36 -0.06 15.13 -5.93
C ALA A 36 -1.45 15.72 -5.71
N ASN A 37 -1.91 16.60 -6.58
CA ASN A 37 -3.33 16.95 -6.65
C ASN A 37 -4.13 15.88 -7.40
N THR A 38 -5.47 15.96 -7.43
CA THR A 38 -6.33 14.98 -8.13
C THR A 38 -5.96 14.74 -9.58
N SER A 39 -5.72 15.80 -10.36
CA SER A 39 -5.39 15.67 -11.80
C SER A 39 -4.03 14.99 -11.99
N THR A 40 -3.01 15.45 -11.26
CA THR A 40 -1.67 14.85 -11.30
C THR A 40 -1.71 13.39 -10.84
N PHE A 41 -2.44 13.08 -9.77
CA PHE A 41 -2.61 11.71 -9.28
C PHE A 41 -3.18 10.82 -10.39
N GLN A 42 -4.33 11.16 -10.96
CA GLN A 42 -5.00 10.33 -11.95
C GLN A 42 -4.18 10.19 -13.24
N ASN A 43 -3.74 11.31 -13.84
CA ASN A 43 -3.15 11.32 -15.17
C ASN A 43 -1.73 10.73 -15.18
N VAL A 44 -0.86 11.18 -14.27
CA VAL A 44 0.54 10.73 -14.24
C VAL A 44 0.62 9.25 -13.87
N ILE A 45 -0.19 8.79 -12.91
CA ILE A 45 -0.22 7.37 -12.55
C ILE A 45 -0.68 6.53 -13.75
N ASN A 46 -1.77 6.93 -14.41
CA ASN A 46 -2.31 6.19 -15.56
C ASN A 46 -1.28 6.07 -16.68
N GLU A 47 -0.64 7.18 -17.07
CA GLU A 47 0.37 7.20 -18.13
C GLU A 47 1.56 6.29 -17.80
N ILE A 48 2.12 6.42 -16.60
CA ILE A 48 3.29 5.65 -16.18
C ILE A 48 2.95 4.16 -16.09
N LEU A 49 1.83 3.79 -15.45
CA LEU A 49 1.42 2.39 -15.32
C LEU A 49 1.19 1.75 -16.68
N LYS A 50 0.45 2.44 -17.57
CA LYS A 50 0.19 1.97 -18.94
C LYS A 50 1.49 1.81 -19.74
N HIS A 51 2.40 2.78 -19.66
CA HIS A 51 3.72 2.69 -20.31
C HIS A 51 4.52 1.48 -19.82
N HIS A 52 4.42 1.14 -18.53
CA HIS A 52 5.04 -0.06 -17.96
C HIS A 52 4.19 -1.33 -18.10
N GLY A 53 3.12 -1.28 -18.90
CA GLY A 53 2.23 -2.37 -19.28
C GLY A 53 1.37 -2.90 -18.13
N TYR A 54 0.99 -2.03 -17.19
CA TYR A 54 -0.06 -2.30 -16.22
C TYR A 54 -1.34 -1.62 -16.70
N GLU A 55 -2.45 -2.34 -16.66
CA GLU A 55 -3.78 -1.83 -16.99
C GLU A 55 -4.53 -1.48 -15.71
N ILE A 56 -5.25 -0.37 -15.70
CA ILE A 56 -6.10 0.01 -14.58
C ILE A 56 -7.36 -0.86 -14.61
N GLU A 57 -7.63 -1.55 -13.50
CA GLU A 57 -8.83 -2.36 -13.28
C GLU A 57 -9.91 -1.53 -12.58
N ASN A 58 -9.53 -0.80 -11.53
CA ASN A 58 -10.46 -0.03 -10.72
C ASN A 58 -9.88 1.33 -10.33
N TYR A 59 -10.80 2.29 -10.22
CA TYR A 59 -10.58 3.59 -9.60
C TYR A 59 -11.62 3.78 -8.50
N TYR A 60 -11.17 4.04 -7.28
CA TYR A 60 -12.02 4.33 -6.13
C TYR A 60 -11.69 5.71 -5.59
N GLN A 61 -12.72 6.48 -5.26
CA GLN A 61 -12.55 7.78 -4.62
C GLN A 61 -13.59 7.93 -3.52
N ASN A 62 -13.16 8.41 -2.37
CA ASN A 62 -14.02 8.82 -1.27
C ASN A 62 -13.55 10.17 -0.71
N SER A 63 -14.19 10.65 0.35
CA SER A 63 -13.88 11.94 0.96
C SER A 63 -12.45 12.03 1.52
N THR A 64 -11.80 10.91 1.79
CA THR A 64 -10.49 10.85 2.48
C THR A 64 -9.38 10.26 1.64
N SER A 65 -9.69 9.71 0.47
CA SER A 65 -8.71 8.98 -0.32
C SER A 65 -9.12 8.79 -1.77
N SER A 66 -8.12 8.56 -2.61
CA SER A 66 -8.24 8.16 -4.01
C SER A 66 -7.32 6.97 -4.26
N THR A 67 -7.83 5.89 -4.84
CA THR A 67 -7.10 4.63 -5.06
C THR A 67 -7.22 4.17 -6.50
N ILE A 68 -6.08 3.85 -7.12
CA ILE A 68 -5.97 3.21 -8.43
C ILE A 68 -5.48 1.78 -8.22
N ILE A 69 -6.19 0.79 -8.77
CA ILE A 69 -5.81 -0.63 -8.70
C ILE A 69 -5.63 -1.16 -10.11
N THR A 70 -4.52 -1.85 -10.36
CA THR A 70 -4.26 -2.49 -11.65
C THR A 70 -4.84 -3.89 -11.73
N SER A 71 -5.07 -4.35 -12.96
CA SER A 71 -5.26 -5.77 -13.25
C SER A 71 -4.00 -6.55 -12.87
N TRP A 72 -4.16 -7.86 -12.66
CA TRP A 72 -3.01 -8.75 -12.49
C TRP A 72 -2.21 -8.82 -13.79
N LYS A 73 -0.94 -8.42 -13.74
CA LYS A 73 0.00 -8.53 -14.85
C LYS A 73 0.81 -9.81 -14.74
N VAL A 74 0.73 -10.69 -15.73
CA VAL A 74 1.60 -11.87 -15.81
C VAL A 74 3.05 -11.42 -16.02
N ARG A 75 3.97 -12.01 -15.26
CA ARG A 75 5.41 -11.78 -15.40
C ARG A 75 6.15 -13.11 -15.56
N LYS A 76 7.37 -13.03 -16.09
CA LYS A 76 8.28 -14.18 -16.13
C LYS A 76 8.62 -14.63 -14.71
N VAL A 77 8.58 -15.93 -14.48
CA VAL A 77 9.08 -16.57 -13.26
C VAL A 77 10.61 -16.49 -13.24
N LYS A 78 11.18 -16.09 -12.11
CA LYS A 78 12.63 -15.93 -11.93
C LYS A 78 13.29 -17.29 -11.74
N ASN A 79 14.55 -17.43 -12.13
CA ASN A 79 15.27 -18.70 -12.02
C ASN A 79 15.27 -19.26 -10.57
N LYS A 80 15.37 -18.37 -9.57
CA LYS A 80 15.25 -18.76 -8.16
C LYS A 80 13.86 -19.27 -7.79
N GLU A 81 12.81 -18.67 -8.34
CA GLU A 81 11.43 -19.09 -8.12
C GLU A 81 11.15 -20.44 -8.83
N ILE A 82 11.71 -20.63 -10.03
CA ILE A 82 11.64 -21.92 -10.75
C ILE A 82 12.33 -23.02 -9.94
N ALA A 83 13.51 -22.74 -9.37
CA ALA A 83 14.23 -23.68 -8.51
C ALA A 83 13.45 -24.05 -7.24
N LEU A 84 12.50 -23.21 -6.81
CA LEU A 84 11.58 -23.47 -5.71
C LEU A 84 10.28 -24.16 -6.16
N GLY A 85 10.14 -24.52 -7.43
CA GLY A 85 8.98 -25.25 -7.97
C GLY A 85 7.84 -24.36 -8.48
N TYR A 86 8.00 -23.03 -8.51
CA TYR A 86 6.95 -22.13 -9.02
C TYR A 86 6.93 -22.12 -10.56
N SER A 87 5.73 -22.14 -11.13
CA SER A 87 5.55 -22.25 -12.60
C SER A 87 4.91 -21.03 -13.26
N LYS A 88 4.22 -20.18 -12.49
CA LYS A 88 3.62 -18.93 -12.99
C LYS A 88 3.83 -17.81 -11.97
N ALA A 89 3.88 -16.57 -12.45
CA ALA A 89 4.02 -15.40 -11.60
C ALA A 89 3.20 -14.23 -12.13
N LYS A 90 2.66 -13.41 -11.21
CA LYS A 90 1.89 -12.22 -11.57
C LYS A 90 2.05 -11.12 -10.52
N THR A 91 1.97 -9.86 -10.97
CA THR A 91 2.06 -8.68 -10.11
C THR A 91 0.81 -7.80 -10.24
N LYS A 92 0.44 -7.12 -9.17
CA LYS A 92 -0.60 -6.09 -9.14
C LYS A 92 -0.07 -4.88 -8.39
N ILE A 93 -0.46 -3.69 -8.82
CA ILE A 93 -0.10 -2.43 -8.18
C ILE A 93 -1.39 -1.79 -7.66
N GLU A 94 -1.31 -1.29 -6.43
CA GLU A 94 -2.32 -0.43 -5.82
C GLU A 94 -1.63 0.88 -5.48
N ILE A 95 -2.19 2.00 -5.93
CA ILE A 95 -1.70 3.33 -5.56
C ILE A 95 -2.82 4.06 -4.84
N SER A 96 -2.52 4.51 -3.63
CA SER A 96 -3.46 5.21 -2.76
C SER A 96 -2.93 6.61 -2.46
N GLY A 97 -3.75 7.62 -2.70
CA GLY A 97 -3.56 9.00 -2.28
C GLY A 97 -4.47 9.29 -1.09
N LEU A 98 -3.89 9.64 0.05
CA LEU A 98 -4.62 10.05 1.25
C LEU A 98 -4.73 11.57 1.27
N VAL A 99 -5.94 12.10 1.44
CA VAL A 99 -6.15 13.56 1.42
C VAL A 99 -5.37 14.19 2.56
N ILE A 100 -4.58 15.22 2.26
CA ILE A 100 -3.88 16.02 3.25
C ILE A 100 -4.90 16.92 3.95
N ASP A 101 -5.03 16.83 5.28
CA ASP A 101 -6.08 17.50 6.07
C ASP A 101 -6.24 19.00 5.77
N LYS A 102 -5.12 19.69 5.49
CA LYS A 102 -5.13 21.13 5.17
C LYS A 102 -5.80 21.47 3.84
N SER A 103 -6.02 20.48 2.96
CA SER A 103 -6.65 20.68 1.65
C SER A 103 -8.18 20.70 1.71
N TYR A 104 -8.82 20.14 2.75
CA TYR A 104 -10.28 20.22 2.94
C TYR A 104 -10.82 21.65 3.03
N MET A 105 -9.98 22.56 3.52
CA MET A 105 -10.34 23.95 3.76
C MET A 105 -9.99 24.90 2.60
N LYS A 106 -9.33 24.40 1.54
CA LYS A 106 -8.97 25.22 0.38
C LYS A 106 -10.07 25.17 -0.68
N LYS A 107 -10.39 26.32 -1.30
CA LYS A 107 -11.11 26.34 -2.58
C LYS A 107 -10.13 25.86 -3.67
N GLY A 108 -10.07 24.55 -3.90
CA GLY A 108 -9.14 23.94 -4.87
C GLY A 108 -9.24 22.41 -4.91
N PRO A 109 -8.53 21.75 -5.83
CA PRO A 109 -8.47 20.30 -5.88
C PRO A 109 -7.80 19.73 -4.62
N PHE A 110 -8.23 18.55 -4.18
CA PHE A 110 -7.58 17.84 -3.08
C PHE A 110 -6.10 17.59 -3.39
N GLU A 111 -5.28 17.72 -2.35
CA GLU A 111 -3.89 17.31 -2.35
C GLU A 111 -3.77 15.99 -1.59
N TYR A 112 -2.98 15.06 -2.10
CA TYR A 112 -2.82 13.72 -1.54
C TYR A 112 -1.37 13.46 -1.13
N GLU A 113 -1.18 12.71 -0.04
CA GLU A 113 0.01 11.91 0.22
C GLU A 113 -0.14 10.54 -0.43
N CYS A 114 0.76 10.21 -1.35
CA CYS A 114 0.60 9.07 -2.24
C CYS A 114 1.55 7.93 -1.89
N TYR A 115 1.02 6.71 -1.91
CA TYR A 115 1.73 5.46 -1.63
C TYR A 115 1.44 4.43 -2.72
N MET A 116 2.46 3.72 -3.15
CA MET A 116 2.35 2.58 -4.06
C MET A 116 2.59 1.29 -3.27
N LYS A 117 1.64 0.37 -3.28
CA LYS A 117 1.77 -0.99 -2.78
C LYS A 117 1.81 -1.97 -3.94
N VAL A 118 2.61 -3.02 -3.81
CA VAL A 118 2.74 -4.05 -4.85
C VAL A 118 2.45 -5.42 -4.29
N TYR A 119 1.57 -6.14 -4.98
CA TYR A 119 1.29 -7.54 -4.72
C TYR A 119 2.04 -8.39 -5.74
N ASP A 120 2.75 -9.41 -5.27
CA ASP A 120 3.49 -10.35 -6.12
C ASP A 120 3.09 -11.77 -5.75
N MET A 121 2.63 -12.54 -6.74
CA MET A 121 2.04 -13.85 -6.52
C MET A 121 2.72 -14.91 -7.39
N LEU A 122 3.01 -16.06 -6.80
CA LEU A 122 3.62 -17.24 -7.44
C LEU A 122 2.66 -18.41 -7.42
N TYR A 123 2.62 -19.20 -8.49
CA TYR A 123 1.78 -20.41 -8.57
C TYR A 123 2.59 -21.66 -8.22
N ASP A 124 2.19 -22.35 -7.14
CA ASP A 124 2.87 -23.53 -6.58
C ASP A 124 2.44 -24.86 -7.24
N GLY A 125 1.61 -24.81 -8.28
CA GLY A 125 1.00 -25.99 -8.90
C GLY A 125 -0.46 -26.22 -8.51
N LYS A 126 -0.91 -25.63 -7.39
CA LYS A 126 -2.29 -25.73 -6.87
C LYS A 126 -2.96 -24.38 -6.74
N LYS A 127 -2.26 -23.36 -6.24
CA LYS A 127 -2.80 -22.02 -5.97
C LYS A 127 -1.75 -20.94 -6.16
N TYR A 128 -2.21 -19.70 -6.21
CA TYR A 128 -1.35 -18.54 -6.08
C TYR A 128 -1.08 -18.26 -4.61
N ILE A 129 0.19 -18.07 -4.27
CA ILE A 129 0.65 -17.64 -2.95
C ILE A 129 1.46 -16.36 -3.07
N GLU A 130 1.46 -15.56 -2.01
CA GLU A 130 2.26 -14.36 -1.96
C GLU A 130 3.75 -14.72 -1.95
N SER A 131 4.50 -13.95 -2.72
CA SER A 131 5.94 -14.09 -2.89
C SER A 131 6.66 -13.33 -1.79
N ASP A 132 7.80 -13.86 -1.30
CA ASP A 132 8.76 -13.12 -0.45
C ASP A 132 9.46 -11.94 -1.18
N TYR A 133 8.91 -11.54 -2.33
CA TYR A 133 9.24 -10.35 -3.07
C TYR A 133 10.72 -10.30 -3.48
N PRO A 134 11.13 -11.17 -4.43
CA PRO A 134 12.52 -11.34 -4.80
C PRO A 134 13.18 -10.03 -5.20
N ASN A 135 14.46 -9.89 -4.89
CA ASN A 135 15.24 -8.66 -5.08
C ASN A 135 15.07 -8.04 -6.47
N GLU A 136 14.92 -8.84 -7.52
CA GLU A 136 14.69 -8.35 -8.88
C GLU A 136 13.34 -7.67 -9.07
N VAL A 137 12.25 -8.27 -8.56
CA VAL A 137 10.91 -7.67 -8.58
C VAL A 137 10.95 -6.37 -7.77
N ARG A 138 11.56 -6.42 -6.58
CA ARG A 138 11.75 -5.26 -5.71
C ARG A 138 12.48 -4.11 -6.38
N ARG A 139 13.60 -4.37 -7.06
CA ARG A 139 14.35 -3.34 -7.80
C ARG A 139 13.52 -2.70 -8.89
N ARG A 140 12.77 -3.50 -9.65
CA ARG A 140 11.91 -2.98 -10.72
C ARG A 140 10.79 -2.11 -10.18
N MET A 141 10.16 -2.50 -9.07
CA MET A 141 9.07 -1.73 -8.47
C MET A 141 9.58 -0.49 -7.75
N SER A 142 10.72 -0.56 -7.07
CA SER A 142 11.42 0.60 -6.53
C SER A 142 11.77 1.62 -7.62
N PHE A 143 12.21 1.14 -8.80
CA PHE A 143 12.46 2.00 -9.96
C PHE A 143 11.18 2.68 -10.46
N LEU A 144 10.07 1.93 -10.59
CA LEU A 144 8.76 2.49 -10.95
C LEU A 144 8.30 3.57 -9.96
N ALA A 145 8.41 3.31 -8.66
CA ALA A 145 8.09 4.27 -7.60
C ALA A 145 8.92 5.57 -7.74
N LYS A 146 10.21 5.44 -8.07
CA LYS A 146 11.10 6.59 -8.31
C LYS A 146 10.68 7.41 -9.54
N ILE A 147 10.25 6.75 -10.61
CA ILE A 147 9.73 7.44 -11.80
C ILE A 147 8.50 8.26 -11.42
N ILE A 148 7.52 7.64 -10.76
CA ILE A 148 6.28 8.32 -10.33
C ILE A 148 6.61 9.53 -9.46
N ARG A 149 7.48 9.35 -8.44
CA ARG A 149 7.89 10.42 -7.53
C ARG A 149 8.52 11.60 -8.27
N ARG A 150 9.36 11.33 -9.26
CA ARG A 150 9.99 12.36 -10.07
C ARG A 150 8.97 13.13 -10.91
N GLU A 151 7.99 12.45 -11.49
CA GLU A 151 6.93 13.12 -12.27
C GLU A 151 5.99 13.94 -11.37
N PHE A 152 5.64 13.45 -10.18
CA PHE A 152 4.91 14.25 -9.19
C PHE A 152 5.68 15.53 -8.82
N SER A 153 6.99 15.41 -8.57
CA SER A 153 7.85 16.56 -8.21
C SER A 153 8.02 17.59 -9.34
N LYS A 154 7.85 17.20 -10.60
CA LYS A 154 7.87 18.13 -11.74
C LYS A 154 6.54 18.88 -11.84
N ASN A 155 5.43 18.15 -11.74
CA ASN A 155 4.09 18.71 -11.85
C ASN A 155 3.74 19.62 -10.65
N SER A 156 4.34 19.40 -9.48
CA SER A 156 4.18 20.27 -8.32
C SER A 156 4.87 21.63 -8.45
N LYS A 157 5.80 21.81 -9.39
CA LYS A 157 6.49 23.09 -9.64
C LYS A 157 5.79 23.99 -10.65
N ASN A 158 4.73 23.47 -11.30
CA ASN A 158 3.96 24.16 -12.32
C ASN A 158 2.58 24.62 -11.80
N ILE A 159 2.41 24.63 -10.47
CA ILE A 159 1.22 25.09 -9.73
C ILE A 159 1.68 26.26 -8.86
#